data_AF-A0A821ZIK0-F1
#
_entry.id   AF-A0A821ZIK0-F1
#
_cell.length_a   1.000
_cell.length_b   1.000
_cell.length_c   1.000
_cell.angle_alpha   90.00
_cell.angle_beta   90.00
_cell.angle_gamma   90.00
#
_symmetry.space_group_name_H-M   'P 1'
#
loop_
_entity.id
_entity.type
_entity.pdbx_description
1 polymer ?
#
loop_
_entity_poly.entity_id
_entity_poly.type
_entity_poly.pdbx_seq_one_letter_code
_entity_poly.pdbx_strand_id
1 'polypeptide(L)'
;MPSRSHSSSSTSKDSNRDSSRKSKSRHRRNVRLEEQNNNYRHHYLPFTIPSSFYNIVHVHRFTTIDTISTLINHFESCYRYSIDTESDRFTYELSLIQFYSIPQKLPSFIVLFELNHFPPSDTLLFEKIKLLFRLLFRLGNIIFSWGPMSDELMPAVRMNLFTWPVPALLFNLQDEFYSWYRGALPPCEACGSIQLSTMDTSSKSSRICSKHSPYVNPTDKWSLQNAVFLYC
;
A
#
# COMPACT_ATOMS: atom_id res chain seq x y z
N MET A 1 19.36 -69.01 -3.85
CA MET A 1 18.79 -68.54 -2.57
C MET A 1 19.55 -67.29 -2.12
N PRO A 2 18.89 -66.23 -1.64
CA PRO A 2 18.06 -65.34 -2.45
C PRO A 2 18.59 -63.89 -2.51
N SER A 3 18.17 -63.23 -3.58
CA SER A 3 18.24 -61.80 -3.87
C SER A 3 17.55 -60.95 -2.80
N ARG A 4 18.12 -59.78 -2.48
CA ARG A 4 17.39 -58.71 -1.77
C ARG A 4 17.40 -57.43 -2.59
N SER A 5 16.30 -57.25 -3.30
CA SER A 5 15.71 -55.96 -3.66
C SER A 5 15.12 -55.32 -2.40
N HIS A 6 15.37 -54.02 -2.20
CA HIS A 6 14.53 -53.11 -1.42
C HIS A 6 14.79 -51.70 -1.95
N SER A 7 13.95 -51.20 -2.86
CA SER A 7 12.66 -50.55 -2.61
C SER A 7 12.82 -49.06 -2.31
N SER A 8 12.92 -48.30 -3.41
CA SER A 8 12.54 -46.91 -3.54
C SER A 8 11.01 -46.78 -3.39
N SER A 9 10.50 -46.19 -2.31
CA SER A 9 9.29 -45.35 -2.32
C SER A 9 8.91 -44.91 -0.89
N SER A 10 9.16 -43.65 -0.53
CA SER A 10 8.47 -43.04 0.62
C SER A 10 8.55 -41.51 0.70
N THR A 11 8.78 -40.77 -0.40
CA THR A 11 8.93 -39.30 -0.35
C THR A 11 7.73 -38.50 -0.89
N SER A 12 6.68 -39.14 -1.44
CA SER A 12 5.58 -38.43 -2.11
C SER A 12 4.31 -38.22 -1.28
N LYS A 13 4.14 -38.87 -0.12
CA LYS A 13 2.93 -38.76 0.70
C LYS A 13 2.98 -37.65 1.76
N ASP A 14 4.17 -37.26 2.22
CA ASP A 14 4.31 -36.25 3.28
C ASP A 14 4.22 -34.82 2.76
N SER A 15 4.67 -34.56 1.52
CA SER A 15 4.53 -33.24 0.87
C SER A 15 3.07 -32.83 0.63
N ASN A 16 2.20 -33.79 0.30
CA ASN A 16 0.76 -33.55 0.08
C ASN A 16 -0.04 -33.35 1.37
N ARG A 17 0.39 -33.94 2.50
CA ARG A 17 -0.24 -33.70 3.81
C ARG A 17 0.10 -32.32 4.35
N ASP A 18 1.32 -31.86 4.09
CA ASP A 18 1.80 -30.57 4.58
C ASP A 18 1.22 -29.39 3.77
N SER A 19 1.04 -29.55 2.45
CA SER A 19 0.34 -28.57 1.61
C SER A 19 -1.15 -28.42 1.97
N SER A 20 -1.84 -29.53 2.26
CA SER A 20 -3.25 -29.53 2.72
C SER A 20 -3.43 -28.82 4.07
N ARG A 21 -2.50 -29.04 5.02
CA ARG A 21 -2.51 -28.36 6.33
C ARG A 21 -2.24 -26.86 6.21
N LYS A 22 -1.28 -26.46 5.37
CA LYS A 22 -0.99 -25.05 5.07
C LYS A 22 -2.18 -24.35 4.41
N SER A 23 -2.88 -25.02 3.49
CA SER A 23 -4.09 -24.49 2.86
C SER A 23 -5.24 -24.28 3.86
N LYS A 24 -5.53 -25.26 4.72
CA LYS A 24 -6.55 -25.14 5.77
C LYS A 24 -6.22 -24.04 6.80
N SER A 25 -4.93 -23.88 7.13
CA SER A 25 -4.46 -22.81 8.02
C SER A 25 -4.66 -21.42 7.41
N ARG A 26 -4.31 -21.23 6.13
CA ARG A 26 -4.55 -19.98 5.40
C ARG A 26 -6.03 -19.64 5.30
N HIS A 27 -6.89 -20.62 4.99
CA HIS A 27 -8.33 -20.41 4.93
C HIS A 27 -8.91 -19.93 6.27
N ARG A 28 -8.53 -20.58 7.39
CA ARG A 28 -8.95 -20.15 8.73
C ARG A 28 -8.46 -18.75 9.09
N ARG A 29 -7.25 -18.36 8.67
CA ARG A 29 -6.74 -17.00 8.85
C ARG A 29 -7.57 -15.99 8.06
N ASN A 30 -7.92 -16.30 6.82
CA ASN A 30 -8.73 -15.41 5.98
C ASN A 30 -10.14 -15.23 6.55
N VAL A 31 -10.79 -16.31 7.01
CA VAL A 31 -12.10 -16.23 7.65
C VAL A 31 -12.07 -15.32 8.89
N ARG A 32 -11.05 -15.47 9.75
CA ARG A 32 -10.90 -14.58 10.92
C ARG A 32 -10.69 -13.12 10.54
N LEU A 33 -9.89 -12.85 9.52
CA LEU A 33 -9.69 -11.48 9.00
C LEU A 33 -10.99 -10.90 8.45
N GLU A 34 -11.82 -11.72 7.80
CA GLU A 34 -13.11 -11.31 7.26
C GLU A 34 -14.13 -11.03 8.36
N GLU A 35 -14.21 -11.88 9.38
CA GLU A 35 -15.02 -11.64 10.60
C GLU A 35 -14.58 -10.34 11.30
N GLN A 36 -13.28 -10.12 11.43
CA GLN A 36 -12.69 -8.92 12.03
C GLN A 36 -13.03 -7.67 11.21
N ASN A 37 -12.91 -7.73 9.89
CA ASN A 37 -13.30 -6.65 8.98
C ASN A 37 -14.81 -6.37 9.02
N ASN A 38 -15.64 -7.40 9.12
CA ASN A 38 -17.07 -7.23 9.30
C ASN A 38 -17.40 -6.58 10.63
N ASN A 39 -16.71 -6.97 11.71
CA ASN A 39 -16.87 -6.32 13.01
C ASN A 39 -16.57 -4.81 12.94
N TYR A 40 -15.50 -4.44 12.22
CA TYR A 40 -15.15 -3.04 11.99
C TYR A 40 -16.22 -2.25 11.24
N ARG A 41 -16.78 -2.82 10.17
CA ARG A 41 -17.85 -2.18 9.39
C ARG A 41 -19.11 -1.88 10.22
N HIS A 42 -19.36 -2.65 11.28
CA HIS A 42 -20.51 -2.44 12.16
C HIS A 42 -20.23 -1.39 13.24
N HIS A 43 -18.99 -1.27 13.72
CA HIS A 43 -18.65 -0.38 14.84
C HIS A 43 -18.22 1.02 14.40
N TYR A 44 -17.66 1.15 13.20
CA TYR A 44 -17.16 2.43 12.71
C TYR A 44 -17.95 2.87 11.49
N LEU A 45 -18.54 4.05 11.58
CA LEU A 45 -19.13 4.70 10.42
C LEU A 45 -18.04 4.89 9.36
N PRO A 46 -18.34 4.63 8.08
CA PRO A 46 -17.41 4.95 7.00
C PRO A 46 -17.02 6.41 7.09
N PHE A 47 -15.72 6.68 7.02
CA PHE A 47 -15.25 8.03 6.84
C PHE A 47 -15.77 8.56 5.50
N THR A 48 -16.61 9.59 5.53
CA THR A 48 -17.21 10.19 4.33
C THR A 48 -16.62 11.57 4.13
N ILE A 49 -16.03 11.79 2.95
CA ILE A 49 -15.61 13.12 2.50
C ILE A 49 -16.75 13.67 1.62
N PRO A 50 -17.19 14.93 1.80
CA PRO A 50 -18.15 15.55 0.90
C PRO A 50 -17.66 15.47 -0.56
N SER A 51 -18.53 15.02 -1.47
CA SER A 51 -18.21 14.91 -2.89
C SER A 51 -17.85 16.25 -3.54
N SER A 52 -18.21 17.38 -2.93
CA SER A 52 -17.77 18.71 -3.37
C SER A 52 -16.27 18.95 -3.22
N PHE A 53 -15.55 18.13 -2.46
CA PHE A 53 -14.12 18.30 -2.21
C PHE A 53 -13.23 17.51 -3.15
N TYR A 54 -13.78 16.59 -3.94
CA TYR A 54 -12.99 15.79 -4.87
C TYR A 54 -13.76 15.36 -6.11
N ASN A 55 -13.03 15.18 -7.20
CA ASN A 55 -13.53 14.57 -8.42
C ASN A 55 -12.85 13.21 -8.64
N ILE A 56 -13.61 12.19 -8.99
CA ILE A 56 -13.06 10.89 -9.39
C ILE A 56 -13.01 10.83 -10.91
N VAL A 57 -11.86 10.44 -11.46
CA VAL A 57 -11.65 10.29 -12.91
C VAL A 57 -11.02 8.94 -13.19
N HIS A 58 -11.72 8.11 -13.99
CA HIS A 58 -11.19 6.86 -14.53
C HIS A 58 -10.47 7.13 -15.86
N VAL A 59 -9.20 6.74 -15.93
CA VAL A 59 -8.35 6.86 -17.12
C VAL A 59 -8.23 5.50 -17.78
N HIS A 60 -8.81 5.39 -18.97
CA HIS A 60 -8.87 4.21 -19.81
C HIS A 60 -9.00 4.61 -21.30
N ARG A 61 -9.16 3.63 -22.20
CA ARG A 61 -9.16 3.80 -23.67
C ARG A 61 -10.27 4.69 -24.24
N PHE A 62 -11.31 5.00 -23.45
CA PHE A 62 -12.41 5.87 -23.87
C PHE A 62 -12.39 7.23 -23.17
N THR A 63 -11.39 7.50 -22.33
CA THR A 63 -11.23 8.81 -21.72
C THR A 63 -11.01 9.85 -22.81
N THR A 64 -11.75 10.96 -22.74
CA THR A 64 -11.64 12.01 -23.75
C THR A 64 -10.35 12.81 -23.58
N ILE A 65 -9.92 13.43 -24.69
CA ILE A 65 -8.75 14.33 -24.68
C ILE A 65 -8.98 15.53 -23.76
N ASP A 66 -10.21 16.03 -23.66
CA ASP A 66 -10.57 17.16 -22.80
C ASP A 66 -10.46 16.80 -21.31
N THR A 67 -10.92 15.61 -20.92
CA THR A 67 -10.78 15.12 -19.55
C THR A 67 -9.31 14.99 -19.16
N ILE A 68 -8.48 14.38 -20.01
CA ILE A 68 -7.03 14.27 -19.73
C ILE A 68 -6.37 15.66 -19.72
N SER A 69 -6.76 16.57 -20.60
CA SER A 69 -6.20 17.93 -20.62
C SER A 69 -6.57 18.72 -19.36
N THR A 70 -7.76 18.50 -18.82
CA THR A 70 -8.19 19.06 -17.51
C THR A 70 -7.31 18.53 -16.37
N LEU A 71 -7.02 17.22 -16.35
CA LEU A 71 -6.12 16.63 -15.37
C LEU A 71 -4.69 17.18 -15.49
N ILE A 72 -4.19 17.33 -16.71
CA ILE A 72 -2.87 17.92 -16.97
C ILE A 72 -2.79 19.32 -16.36
N ASN A 73 -3.76 20.20 -16.65
CA ASN A 73 -3.80 21.56 -16.10
C ASN A 73 -3.83 21.57 -14.56
N HIS A 74 -4.61 20.66 -13.95
CA HIS A 74 -4.62 20.53 -12.48
C HIS A 74 -3.24 20.14 -11.94
N PHE A 75 -2.60 19.15 -12.57
CA PHE A 75 -1.35 18.54 -12.11
C PHE A 75 -0.12 19.41 -12.37
N GLU A 76 -0.23 20.37 -13.29
CA GLU A 76 0.79 21.42 -13.45
C GLU A 76 0.94 22.29 -12.20
N SER A 77 -0.17 22.57 -11.50
CA SER A 77 -0.20 23.42 -10.30
C SER A 77 -0.07 22.66 -8.98
N CYS A 78 -0.27 21.34 -9.00
CA CYS A 78 -0.19 20.48 -7.82
C CYS A 78 1.21 19.84 -7.69
N TYR A 79 1.67 19.67 -6.45
CA TYR A 79 3.00 19.10 -6.15
C TYR A 79 2.97 18.05 -5.04
N ARG A 80 1.79 17.72 -4.48
CA ARG A 80 1.63 16.71 -3.44
C ARG A 80 0.57 15.71 -3.84
N TYR A 81 0.88 14.44 -3.69
CA TYR A 81 0.01 13.34 -4.10
C TYR A 81 0.10 12.20 -3.10
N SER A 82 -0.95 11.42 -2.93
CA SER A 82 -0.79 10.04 -2.47
C SER A 82 -0.98 9.08 -3.63
N ILE A 83 -0.28 7.95 -3.57
CA ILE A 83 -0.36 6.87 -4.55
C ILE A 83 -0.74 5.58 -3.84
N ASP A 84 -1.55 4.78 -4.52
CA ASP A 84 -1.88 3.41 -4.14
C ASP A 84 -1.94 2.53 -5.39
N THR A 85 -1.77 1.23 -5.21
CA THR A 85 -1.83 0.26 -6.32
C THR A 85 -2.71 -0.93 -5.97
N GLU A 86 -3.41 -1.46 -6.97
CA GLU A 86 -4.15 -2.71 -6.84
C GLU A 86 -3.70 -3.71 -7.90
N SER A 87 -3.63 -4.97 -7.48
CA SER A 87 -3.30 -6.09 -8.36
C SER A 87 -4.56 -6.83 -8.76
N ASP A 88 -4.61 -7.35 -9.98
CA ASP A 88 -5.68 -8.27 -10.38
C ASP A 88 -5.69 -9.51 -9.47
N ARG A 89 -6.88 -9.93 -9.05
CA ARG A 89 -7.04 -11.01 -8.08
C ARG A 89 -6.56 -12.37 -8.59
N PHE A 90 -6.58 -12.57 -9.90
CA PHE A 90 -6.28 -13.86 -10.52
C PHE A 90 -4.85 -13.92 -11.05
N THR A 91 -4.38 -12.86 -11.72
CA THR A 91 -3.03 -12.81 -12.28
C THR A 91 -1.99 -12.29 -11.30
N TYR A 92 -2.41 -11.58 -10.24
CA TYR A 92 -1.55 -10.85 -9.31
C TYR A 92 -0.66 -9.82 -10.01
N GLU A 93 -1.04 -9.39 -11.21
CA GLU A 93 -0.37 -8.33 -11.95
C GLU A 93 -1.01 -6.98 -11.61
N LEU A 94 -0.20 -5.92 -11.66
CA LEU A 94 -0.67 -4.55 -11.46
C LEU A 94 -1.81 -4.23 -12.44
N SER A 95 -2.99 -3.92 -11.91
CA SER A 95 -4.19 -3.65 -12.71
C SER A 95 -4.64 -2.20 -12.61
N LEU A 96 -4.40 -1.57 -11.46
CA LEU A 96 -4.83 -0.21 -11.17
C LEU A 96 -3.74 0.56 -10.45
N ILE A 97 -3.51 1.80 -10.88
CA ILE A 97 -2.76 2.79 -10.10
C ILE A 97 -3.72 3.91 -9.72
N GLN A 98 -3.80 4.24 -8.44
CA GLN A 98 -4.60 5.33 -7.93
C GLN A 98 -3.69 6.48 -7.51
N PHE A 99 -3.97 7.69 -7.99
CA PHE A 99 -3.39 8.93 -7.50
C PHE A 99 -4.46 9.81 -6.87
N TYR A 100 -4.18 10.32 -5.69
CA TYR A 100 -4.99 11.35 -5.04
C TYR A 100 -4.18 12.64 -4.97
N SER A 101 -4.66 13.70 -5.62
CA SER A 101 -4.01 15.01 -5.56
C SER A 101 -4.30 15.68 -4.23
N ILE A 102 -3.30 16.36 -3.66
CA ILE A 102 -3.41 17.13 -2.41
C ILE A 102 -3.10 18.61 -2.75
N PRO A 103 -4.04 19.33 -3.40
CA PRO A 103 -3.81 20.70 -3.83
C PRO A 103 -3.92 21.68 -2.66
N GLN A 104 -3.38 22.89 -2.83
CA GLN A 104 -3.56 23.98 -1.86
C GLN A 104 -5.00 24.53 -1.84
N LYS A 105 -5.71 24.40 -2.97
CA LYS A 105 -7.10 24.81 -3.15
C LYS A 105 -7.89 23.67 -3.76
N LEU A 106 -9.06 23.41 -3.20
CA LEU A 106 -9.99 22.40 -3.69
C LEU A 106 -10.58 22.80 -5.06
N PRO A 107 -11.06 21.84 -5.87
CA PRO A 107 -11.22 20.41 -5.55
C PRO A 107 -9.94 19.58 -5.75
N SER A 108 -9.85 18.47 -5.01
CA SER A 108 -8.89 17.39 -5.27
C SER A 108 -9.34 16.50 -6.43
N PHE A 109 -8.43 15.73 -7.00
CA PHE A 109 -8.72 14.68 -7.97
C PHE A 109 -8.25 13.33 -7.44
N ILE A 110 -9.12 12.32 -7.57
CA ILE A 110 -8.79 10.90 -7.46
C ILE A 110 -8.74 10.37 -8.89
N VAL A 111 -7.55 10.03 -9.35
CA VAL A 111 -7.32 9.54 -10.71
C VAL A 111 -7.00 8.05 -10.66
N LEU A 112 -7.81 7.27 -11.34
CA LEU A 112 -7.76 5.81 -11.39
C LEU A 112 -7.28 5.38 -12.77
N PHE A 113 -6.04 4.90 -12.84
CA PHE A 113 -5.42 4.43 -14.07
C PHE A 113 -5.62 2.92 -14.21
N GLU A 114 -6.52 2.50 -15.11
CA GLU A 114 -6.83 1.10 -15.35
C GLU A 114 -5.93 0.53 -16.46
N LEU A 115 -4.78 -0.06 -16.07
CA LEU A 115 -3.70 -0.41 -17.01
C LEU A 115 -4.14 -1.39 -18.11
N ASN A 116 -4.98 -2.37 -17.76
CA ASN A 116 -5.54 -3.36 -18.69
C ASN A 116 -6.51 -2.75 -19.72
N HIS A 117 -6.91 -1.50 -19.52
CA HIS A 117 -7.85 -0.78 -20.37
C HIS A 117 -7.24 0.45 -20.99
N PHE A 118 -5.92 0.59 -21.00
CA PHE A 118 -5.26 1.71 -21.67
C PHE A 118 -5.46 1.68 -23.18
N PRO A 119 -5.44 2.86 -23.83
CA PRO A 119 -5.47 2.94 -25.29
C PRO A 119 -4.16 2.38 -25.89
N PRO A 120 -4.15 2.04 -27.18
CA PRO A 120 -2.93 1.65 -27.90
C PRO A 120 -1.82 2.71 -27.79
N SER A 121 -0.56 2.26 -27.80
CA SER A 121 0.60 3.10 -27.49
C SER A 121 0.91 4.18 -28.53
N ASP A 122 0.39 4.03 -29.75
CA ASP A 122 0.52 4.97 -30.87
C ASP A 122 -0.55 6.08 -30.87
N THR A 123 -1.48 6.07 -29.91
CA THR A 123 -2.56 7.06 -29.84
C THR A 123 -2.14 8.35 -29.12
N LEU A 124 -2.74 9.47 -29.55
CA LEU A 124 -2.61 10.76 -28.86
C LEU A 124 -3.02 10.68 -27.38
N LEU A 125 -4.04 9.88 -27.07
CA LEU A 125 -4.50 9.68 -25.70
C LEU A 125 -3.41 9.04 -24.84
N PHE A 126 -2.73 8.01 -25.35
CA PHE A 126 -1.63 7.36 -24.64
C PHE A 126 -0.46 8.33 -24.39
N GLU A 127 -0.09 9.14 -25.37
CA GLU A 127 0.96 10.16 -25.18
C GLU A 127 0.58 11.22 -24.13
N LYS A 128 -0.69 11.62 -24.06
CA LYS A 128 -1.16 12.50 -22.98
C LYS A 128 -1.18 11.81 -21.61
N ILE A 129 -1.48 10.51 -21.55
CA ILE A 129 -1.36 9.73 -20.30
C ILE A 129 0.11 9.70 -19.84
N LYS A 130 1.06 9.45 -20.74
CA LYS A 130 2.50 9.53 -20.45
C LYS A 130 2.92 10.91 -19.95
N LEU A 131 2.41 11.97 -20.56
CA LEU A 131 2.63 13.34 -20.10
C LEU A 131 2.13 13.54 -18.67
N LEU A 132 0.95 13.00 -18.33
CA LEU A 132 0.40 13.07 -16.98
C LEU A 132 1.29 12.33 -15.96
N PHE A 133 1.78 11.13 -16.28
CA PHE A 133 2.75 10.42 -15.45
C PHE A 133 4.06 11.20 -15.28
N ARG A 134 4.56 11.84 -16.34
CA ARG A 134 5.73 12.71 -16.27
C ARG A 134 5.51 13.90 -15.34
N LEU A 135 4.30 14.49 -15.33
CA LEU A 135 3.94 15.57 -14.42
C LEU A 135 3.82 15.11 -12.97
N LEU A 136 3.24 13.93 -12.74
CA LEU A 136 3.14 13.29 -11.41
C LEU A 136 4.52 13.04 -10.81
N PHE A 137 5.44 12.48 -11.60
CA PHE A 137 6.75 12.03 -11.16
C PHE A 137 7.87 13.07 -11.37
N ARG A 138 7.55 14.34 -11.67
CA ARG A 138 8.56 15.38 -11.89
C ARG A 138 9.30 15.74 -10.59
N LEU A 139 10.49 16.31 -10.77
CA LEU A 139 11.28 16.85 -9.68
C LEU A 139 10.49 17.93 -8.92
N GLY A 140 10.60 17.91 -7.58
CA GLY A 140 9.89 18.84 -6.70
C GLY A 140 8.51 18.37 -6.25
N ASN A 141 7.94 17.35 -6.90
CA ASN A 141 6.74 16.70 -6.39
C ASN A 141 7.08 15.77 -5.22
N ILE A 142 6.11 15.63 -4.31
CA ILE A 142 6.16 14.69 -3.18
C ILE A 142 4.99 13.72 -3.32
N ILE A 143 5.28 12.43 -3.28
CA ILE A 143 4.30 11.36 -3.41
C ILE A 143 4.35 10.49 -2.16
N PHE A 144 3.23 10.39 -1.46
CA PHE A 144 3.07 9.57 -0.26
C PHE A 144 2.53 8.20 -0.64
N SER A 145 3.15 7.13 -0.16
CA SER A 145 2.70 5.76 -0.38
C SER A 145 2.67 4.97 0.93
N TRP A 146 1.89 3.89 0.97
CA TRP A 146 1.93 2.92 2.06
C TRP A 146 2.79 1.72 1.68
N GLY A 147 4.10 1.84 1.88
CA GLY A 147 5.08 0.83 1.47
C GLY A 147 5.93 1.28 0.26
N PRO A 148 6.93 0.47 -0.11
CA PRO A 148 7.86 0.77 -1.20
C PRO A 148 7.21 0.59 -2.57
N MET A 149 7.24 1.63 -3.40
CA MET A 149 6.62 1.62 -4.74
C MET A 149 7.53 1.08 -5.86
N SER A 150 8.80 0.76 -5.57
CA SER A 150 9.76 0.37 -6.60
C SER A 150 9.32 -0.86 -7.37
N ASP A 151 8.85 -1.89 -6.67
CA ASP A 151 8.48 -3.17 -7.26
C ASP A 151 7.05 -3.12 -7.82
N GLU A 152 6.13 -2.48 -7.08
CA GLU A 152 4.72 -2.36 -7.46
C GLU A 152 4.54 -1.63 -8.78
N LEU A 153 5.37 -0.61 -9.06
CA LEU A 153 5.26 0.22 -10.26
C LEU A 153 6.06 -0.29 -11.48
N MET A 154 6.87 -1.35 -11.32
CA MET A 154 7.67 -1.87 -12.44
C MET A 154 6.86 -2.25 -13.69
N PRO A 155 5.65 -2.83 -13.59
CA PRO A 155 4.83 -3.10 -14.77
C PRO A 155 4.52 -1.84 -15.58
N ALA A 156 4.21 -0.73 -14.91
CA ALA A 156 3.96 0.57 -15.55
C ALA A 156 5.21 1.13 -16.24
N VAL A 157 6.39 0.91 -15.66
CA VAL A 157 7.68 1.25 -16.29
C VAL A 157 7.89 0.44 -17.57
N ARG A 158 7.59 -0.87 -17.56
CA ARG A 158 7.70 -1.74 -18.75
C ARG A 158 6.73 -1.36 -19.86
N MET A 159 5.59 -0.75 -19.51
CA MET A 159 4.63 -0.17 -20.46
C MET A 159 5.10 1.17 -21.04
N ASN A 160 6.30 1.66 -20.68
CA ASN A 160 6.84 2.96 -21.10
C ASN A 160 5.98 4.16 -20.66
N LEU A 161 5.25 4.04 -19.53
CA LEU A 161 4.48 5.16 -18.97
C LEU A 161 5.38 6.23 -18.36
N PHE A 162 6.48 5.79 -17.75
CA PHE A 162 7.54 6.62 -17.19
C PHE A 162 8.80 5.76 -16.99
N THR A 163 9.90 6.40 -16.59
CA THR A 163 11.17 5.74 -16.29
C THR A 163 11.41 5.66 -14.78
N TRP A 164 12.05 4.58 -14.33
CA TRP A 164 12.53 4.45 -12.95
C TRP A 164 14.07 4.58 -12.89
N PRO A 165 14.66 5.22 -11.87
CA PRO A 165 14.02 5.90 -10.75
C PRO A 165 13.27 7.17 -11.17
N VAL A 166 12.20 7.49 -10.45
CA VAL A 166 11.44 8.73 -10.68
C VAL A 166 12.12 9.93 -10.01
N PRO A 167 12.08 11.12 -10.63
CA PRO A 167 12.62 12.34 -10.02
C PRO A 167 11.85 12.87 -8.80
N ALA A 168 10.57 12.53 -8.65
CA ALA A 168 9.76 12.92 -7.50
C ALA A 168 10.29 12.29 -6.20
N LEU A 169 10.09 13.00 -5.08
CA LEU A 169 10.35 12.44 -3.76
C LEU A 169 9.24 11.45 -3.40
N LEU A 170 9.59 10.17 -3.28
CA LEU A 170 8.69 9.14 -2.77
C LEU A 170 8.85 9.00 -1.26
N PHE A 171 7.77 9.21 -0.53
CA PHE A 171 7.73 9.15 0.92
C PHE A 171 6.93 7.95 1.38
N ASN A 172 7.62 6.93 1.91
CA ASN A 172 6.99 5.74 2.44
C ASN A 172 6.44 6.02 3.85
N LEU A 173 5.12 6.16 3.95
CA LEU A 173 4.44 6.42 5.23
C LEU A 173 4.61 5.27 6.23
N GLN A 174 4.84 4.04 5.77
CA GLN A 174 5.01 2.88 6.64
C GLN A 174 6.25 3.01 7.54
N ASP A 175 7.31 3.64 7.03
CA ASP A 175 8.57 3.81 7.77
C ASP A 175 8.43 4.84 8.90
N GLU A 176 7.63 5.88 8.66
CA GLU A 176 7.35 6.94 9.64
C GLU A 176 6.26 6.58 10.64
N PHE A 177 5.36 5.68 10.24
CA PHE A 177 4.18 5.34 11.04
C PHE A 177 4.56 4.78 12.41
N TYR A 178 5.65 4.02 12.52
CA TYR A 178 6.13 3.51 13.79
C TYR A 178 6.47 4.62 14.79
N SER A 179 7.22 5.61 14.35
CA SER A 179 7.66 6.74 15.17
C SER A 179 6.48 7.59 15.60
N TRP A 180 5.57 7.88 14.66
CA TRP A 180 4.32 8.58 14.96
C TRP A 180 3.47 7.82 15.98
N TYR A 181 3.24 6.53 15.76
CA TYR A 181 2.41 5.69 16.62
C TYR A 181 2.95 5.67 18.06
N ARG A 182 4.27 5.55 18.22
CA ARG A 182 4.93 5.61 19.53
C ARG A 182 4.73 6.94 20.24
N GLY A 183 4.76 8.06 19.51
CA GLY A 183 4.52 9.39 20.07
C GLY A 183 3.05 9.64 20.43
N ALA A 184 2.13 9.01 19.71
CA ALA A 184 0.70 9.13 19.95
C ALA A 184 0.21 8.29 21.16
N LEU A 185 0.98 7.26 21.57
CA LEU A 185 0.62 6.41 22.72
C LEU A 185 0.56 7.22 24.01
N PRO A 186 -0.51 7.07 24.81
CA PRO A 186 -0.55 7.65 26.14
C PRO A 186 0.59 7.05 26.98
N PRO A 187 1.13 7.80 27.95
CA PRO A 187 2.14 7.28 28.85
C PRO A 187 1.63 6.00 29.52
N CYS A 188 2.39 4.90 29.39
CA CYS A 188 2.07 3.66 30.08
C CYS A 188 2.30 3.84 31.59
N GLU A 189 1.23 3.92 32.37
CA GLU A 189 1.30 4.06 33.84
C GLU A 189 2.08 2.90 34.48
N ALA A 190 1.95 1.68 33.93
CA ALA A 190 2.67 0.50 34.40
C ALA A 190 4.18 0.49 34.07
N CYS A 191 4.63 1.38 33.18
CA CYS A 191 6.00 1.42 32.67
C CYS A 191 6.83 2.54 33.32
N GLY A 192 6.19 3.38 34.14
CA GLY A 192 6.80 4.59 34.68
C GLY A 192 7.03 5.64 33.60
N SER A 193 6.74 6.90 33.93
CA SER A 193 7.11 8.04 33.10
C SER A 193 8.64 8.10 32.97
N ILE A 194 9.18 7.65 31.83
CA ILE A 194 10.58 7.92 31.49
C ILE A 194 10.66 9.42 31.20
N GLN A 195 10.98 10.22 32.22
CA GLN A 195 11.48 11.56 31.99
C GLN A 195 12.73 11.42 31.12
N LEU A 196 12.73 12.08 29.96
CA LEU A 196 13.93 12.32 29.17
C LEU A 196 14.87 13.21 30.00
N SER A 197 15.61 12.64 30.93
CA SER A 197 16.81 13.27 31.48
C SER A 197 18.00 12.85 30.62
N THR A 198 18.56 13.88 30.01
CA THR A 198 19.87 14.04 29.38
C THR A 198 20.94 12.98 29.71
N MET A 199 21.61 12.51 28.66
CA MET A 199 22.89 11.78 28.63
C MET A 199 22.94 10.36 29.20
N ASP A 200 22.81 9.37 28.31
CA ASP A 200 23.91 8.41 28.09
C ASP A 200 23.73 7.62 26.79
N THR A 201 24.79 7.60 25.98
CA THR A 201 24.92 6.87 24.72
C THR A 201 25.27 5.41 25.00
N SER A 202 24.30 4.58 25.40
CA SER A 202 24.33 3.14 25.10
C SER A 202 22.96 2.50 25.34
N SER A 203 22.43 1.85 24.30
CA SER A 203 21.19 1.07 24.32
C SER A 203 19.90 1.84 24.63
N LYS A 204 19.46 2.71 23.71
CA LYS A 204 18.03 3.07 23.62
C LYS A 204 17.22 1.88 23.08
N SER A 205 17.13 0.83 23.89
CA SER A 205 16.01 -0.10 23.83
C SER A 205 14.80 0.67 24.32
N SER A 206 14.15 1.39 23.39
CA SER A 206 12.78 1.86 23.59
C SER A 206 11.92 0.62 23.78
N ARG A 207 11.81 0.16 25.04
CA ARG A 207 10.95 -0.95 25.43
C ARG A 207 9.52 -0.50 25.16
N ILE A 208 8.99 -0.96 24.03
CA ILE A 208 7.56 -0.92 23.76
C ILE A 208 6.92 -1.60 24.97
N CYS A 209 5.98 -0.93 25.63
CA CYS A 209 5.12 -1.64 26.57
C CYS A 209 4.42 -2.72 25.76
N SER A 210 4.80 -3.99 25.96
CA SER A 210 4.23 -5.12 25.22
C SER A 210 2.71 -5.21 25.39
N LYS A 211 2.14 -4.54 26.40
CA LYS A 211 0.69 -4.43 26.60
C LYS A 211 -0.01 -3.51 25.60
N HIS A 212 0.70 -2.57 24.97
CA HIS A 212 0.14 -1.62 23.99
C HIS A 212 0.83 -1.72 22.62
N SER A 213 1.47 -2.86 22.33
CA SER A 213 1.92 -3.15 20.98
C SER A 213 0.76 -3.78 20.20
N PRO A 214 0.35 -3.23 19.04
CA PRO A 214 -0.63 -3.89 18.18
C PRO A 214 -0.07 -5.16 17.52
N TYR A 215 1.24 -5.41 17.65
CA TYR A 215 1.94 -6.55 17.07
C TYR A 215 2.47 -7.50 18.15
N VAL A 216 2.29 -8.78 17.91
CA VAL A 216 2.84 -9.88 18.72
C VAL A 216 4.34 -10.02 18.48
N ASN A 217 4.81 -9.86 17.25
CA ASN A 217 6.25 -9.85 16.95
C ASN A 217 6.73 -8.43 16.63
N PRO A 218 7.87 -8.01 17.20
CA PRO A 218 8.43 -6.67 16.98
C PRO A 218 8.97 -6.44 15.55
N THR A 219 9.15 -7.52 14.78
CA THR A 219 9.63 -7.48 13.39
C THR A 219 8.49 -7.44 12.37
N ASP A 220 7.24 -7.52 12.82
CA ASP A 220 6.10 -7.47 11.92
C ASP A 220 6.00 -6.09 11.25
N LYS A 221 5.65 -6.07 9.97
CA LYS A 221 5.43 -4.82 9.23
C LYS A 221 4.24 -4.07 9.83
N TRP A 222 4.44 -2.78 10.06
CA TRP A 222 3.39 -1.90 10.55
C TRP A 222 2.28 -1.72 9.50
N SER A 223 1.05 -1.69 9.94
CA SER A 223 -0.20 -1.64 9.19
C SER A 223 -1.16 -0.79 10.01
N LEU A 224 -1.78 0.19 9.36
CA LEU A 224 -2.76 1.07 9.99
C LEU A 224 -3.89 0.26 10.65
N GLN A 225 -4.34 -0.81 9.99
CA GLN A 225 -5.42 -1.69 10.45
C GLN A 225 -5.14 -2.35 11.80
N ASN A 226 -3.90 -2.72 12.10
CA ASN A 226 -3.58 -3.32 13.40
C ASN A 226 -3.38 -2.25 14.47
N ALA A 227 -2.87 -1.08 14.09
CA ALA A 227 -2.58 0.00 15.03
C ALA A 227 -3.84 0.68 15.61
N VAL A 228 -4.94 0.71 14.86
CA VAL A 228 -6.23 1.27 15.32
C VAL A 228 -6.86 0.46 16.46
N PHE A 229 -6.53 -0.83 16.61
CA PHE A 229 -7.10 -1.71 17.64
C PHE A 229 -6.87 -1.30 19.10
N LEU A 230 -5.93 -0.41 19.38
CA LEU A 230 -5.53 -0.07 20.75
C LEU A 230 -6.17 1.20 21.31
N TYR A 231 -6.99 1.91 20.51
CA TYR A 231 -7.59 3.20 20.90
C TYR A 231 -9.12 3.19 20.91
N CYS A 232 -9.74 2.01 20.88
CA CYS A 232 -11.19 1.86 20.99
C CYS A 232 -11.55 0.81 22.04
#